data_AF-A0A965I7L8-F1
#
_entry.id   AF-A0A965I7L8-F1
#
_cell.length_a   1.000
_cell.length_b   1.000
_cell.length_c   1.000
_cell.angle_alpha   90.00
_cell.angle_beta   90.00
_cell.angle_gamma   90.00
#
_symmetry.space_group_name_H-M   'P 1'
#
loop_
_entity.id
_entity.type
_entity.pdbx_description
1 polymer ?
#
loop_
_entity_poly.entity_id
_entity_poly.type
_entity_poly.pdbx_seq_one_letter_code
_entity_poly.pdbx_strand_id
1 'polypeptide(L)'
;MQMLIKVAEPWVPAILIIGIRRMGHVFSNWLFGGNDTLFKSEVKKVDVYGEYGCGKSTKWVLNNTAAYVIAVDSSNKWVDVVKNDNWSNNNRLSIHHSNLGDVVGWGRPLSYQAIDHFYDYTDYIWRHKKSPKLVLIDGRFRVCCFLTSLKFAEEGTKIIFDDYTNRPHYHFVEKYAD
;
A
#
# COMPACT_ATOMS: atom_id res chain seq x y z
N MET A 1 7.42 -16.94 21.12
CA MET A 1 6.41 -15.89 21.41
C MET A 1 5.23 -15.84 20.45
N GLN A 2 5.32 -16.39 19.22
CA GLN A 2 4.19 -16.47 18.28
C GLN A 2 3.14 -17.56 18.65
N MET A 3 3.55 -18.60 19.37
CA MET A 3 2.67 -19.74 19.71
C MET A 3 1.70 -19.46 20.87
N LEU A 4 1.96 -18.42 21.69
CA LEU A 4 1.13 -18.07 22.85
C LEU A 4 -0.03 -17.13 22.51
N ILE A 5 -0.01 -16.47 21.35
CA ILE A 5 -1.03 -15.46 20.97
C ILE A 5 -2.26 -16.11 20.32
N LYS A 6 -2.11 -17.28 19.67
CA LYS A 6 -3.22 -17.98 18.99
C LYS A 6 -4.33 -18.46 19.91
N VAL A 7 -4.11 -18.53 21.23
CA VAL A 7 -5.09 -19.06 22.20
C VAL A 7 -5.91 -17.94 22.88
N ALA A 8 -5.55 -16.66 22.68
CA ALA A 8 -6.14 -15.54 23.43
C ALA A 8 -7.01 -14.58 22.58
N GLU A 9 -7.22 -14.87 21.29
CA GLU A 9 -7.87 -13.96 20.33
C GLU A 9 -9.27 -13.42 20.71
N PRO A 10 -10.14 -14.10 21.51
CA PRO A 10 -11.44 -13.52 21.84
C PRO A 10 -11.40 -12.43 22.93
N TRP A 11 -10.32 -12.31 23.70
CA TRP A 11 -10.31 -11.54 24.96
C TRP A 11 -9.33 -10.36 24.99
N VAL A 12 -8.57 -10.13 23.91
CA VAL A 12 -7.65 -8.99 23.83
C VAL A 12 -8.38 -7.79 23.24
N PRO A 13 -8.52 -6.66 23.97
CA PRO A 13 -9.13 -5.45 23.44
C PRO A 13 -8.45 -5.01 22.13
N ALA A 14 -9.24 -4.56 21.15
CA ALA A 14 -8.73 -4.19 19.82
C ALA A 14 -7.58 -3.16 19.89
N ILE A 15 -7.59 -2.26 20.88
CA ILE A 15 -6.51 -1.29 21.16
C ILE A 15 -5.18 -1.98 21.49
N LEU A 16 -5.20 -3.07 22.26
CA LEU A 16 -4.01 -3.86 22.60
C LEU A 16 -3.52 -4.65 21.39
N ILE A 17 -4.42 -5.21 20.57
CA ILE A 17 -4.07 -5.86 19.30
C ILE A 17 -3.41 -4.87 18.35
N ILE A 18 -3.97 -3.66 18.22
CA ILE A 18 -3.41 -2.58 17.41
C ILE A 18 -2.02 -2.18 17.94
N GLY A 19 -1.86 -2.04 19.26
CA GLY A 19 -0.58 -1.72 19.89
C GLY A 19 0.50 -2.79 19.66
N ILE A 20 0.15 -4.06 19.81
CA ILE A 20 1.04 -5.20 19.58
C ILE A 20 1.44 -5.30 18.10
N ARG A 21 0.50 -5.11 17.16
CA ARG A 21 0.79 -5.06 15.73
C ARG A 21 1.72 -3.91 15.38
N ARG A 22 1.50 -2.73 15.97
CA ARG A 22 2.35 -1.55 15.77
C ARG A 22 3.79 -1.80 16.25
N MET A 23 3.97 -2.42 17.41
CA MET A 23 5.30 -2.82 17.90
C MET A 23 5.95 -3.91 17.03
N GLY A 24 5.19 -4.93 16.62
CA GLY A 24 5.69 -5.98 15.72
C GLY A 24 6.19 -5.43 14.38
N HIS A 25 5.54 -4.39 13.84
CA HIS A 25 5.96 -3.75 12.60
C HIS A 25 7.24 -2.90 12.73
N VAL A 26 7.53 -2.42 13.95
CA VAL A 26 8.78 -1.71 14.27
C VAL A 26 9.96 -2.68 14.36
N PHE A 27 9.75 -3.90 14.87
CA PHE A 27 10.80 -4.93 15.00
C PHE A 27 10.90 -5.91 13.82
N SER A 28 9.97 -5.85 12.87
CA SER A 28 9.98 -6.68 11.67
C SER A 28 10.86 -6.08 10.57
N ASN A 29 11.73 -6.92 10.00
CA ASN A 29 12.49 -6.62 8.77
C ASN A 29 11.62 -6.63 7.51
N TRP A 30 10.33 -6.95 7.62
CA TRP A 30 9.41 -6.98 6.49
C TRP A 30 8.99 -5.58 6.06
N LEU A 31 8.81 -5.43 4.75
CA LEU A 31 8.40 -4.16 4.14
C LEU A 31 6.95 -3.78 4.48
N PHE A 32 6.08 -4.79 4.62
CA PHE A 32 4.64 -4.66 4.90
C PHE A 32 4.10 -5.91 5.61
N GLY A 33 2.78 -6.08 5.68
CA GLY A 33 2.07 -7.14 6.40
C GLY A 33 2.27 -8.56 5.84
N GLY A 34 3.48 -9.11 5.90
CA GLY A 34 3.73 -10.49 5.46
C GLY A 34 5.11 -10.71 4.86
N ASN A 35 5.28 -11.90 4.26
CA ASN A 35 6.51 -12.25 3.56
C ASN A 35 6.68 -11.38 2.30
N ASP A 36 7.73 -10.57 2.27
CA ASP A 36 8.04 -9.64 1.17
C ASP A 36 8.88 -10.25 0.03
N THR A 37 9.17 -11.55 0.06
CA THR A 37 10.03 -12.23 -0.92
C THR A 37 9.46 -12.15 -2.33
N LEU A 38 8.16 -12.43 -2.49
CA LEU A 38 7.49 -12.36 -3.79
C LEU A 38 7.60 -10.94 -4.37
N PHE A 39 7.25 -9.93 -3.57
CA PHE A 39 7.37 -8.52 -3.97
C PHE A 39 8.79 -8.16 -4.42
N LYS A 40 9.80 -8.47 -3.60
CA LYS A 40 11.20 -8.18 -3.92
C LYS A 40 11.66 -8.87 -5.20
N SER A 41 11.14 -10.08 -5.48
CA SER A 41 11.47 -10.82 -6.70
C SER A 41 10.80 -10.24 -7.94
N GLU A 42 9.56 -9.79 -7.84
CA GLU A 42 8.78 -9.29 -8.96
C GLU A 42 9.11 -7.84 -9.30
N VAL A 43 9.33 -6.99 -8.31
CA VAL A 43 9.61 -5.56 -8.54
C VAL A 43 10.96 -5.33 -9.23
N LYS A 44 11.90 -6.27 -9.12
CA LYS A 44 13.17 -6.24 -9.86
C LYS A 44 13.02 -6.48 -11.37
N LYS A 45 11.85 -6.96 -11.82
CA LYS A 45 11.58 -7.32 -13.22
C LYS A 45 10.85 -6.23 -13.99
N VAL A 46 10.56 -5.07 -13.37
CA VAL A 46 9.75 -4.02 -13.96
C VAL A 46 10.47 -2.67 -13.94
N ASP A 47 10.21 -1.86 -14.95
CA ASP A 47 10.75 -0.50 -15.05
C ASP A 47 9.85 0.55 -14.37
N VAL A 48 8.59 0.21 -14.12
CA VAL A 48 7.60 1.11 -13.50
C VAL A 48 6.82 0.34 -12.44
N TYR A 49 6.91 0.82 -11.21
CA TYR A 49 6.26 0.28 -10.02
C TYR A 49 5.23 1.29 -9.49
N GLY A 50 4.01 0.82 -9.24
CA GLY A 50 2.91 1.58 -8.67
C GLY A 50 2.60 1.12 -7.24
N GLU A 51 2.26 2.04 -6.35
CA GLU A 51 1.92 1.73 -4.97
C GLU A 51 0.73 2.55 -4.47
N TYR A 52 -0.28 1.85 -3.95
CA TYR A 52 -1.28 2.46 -3.09
C TYR A 52 -0.82 2.30 -1.63
N GLY A 53 -0.61 3.42 -0.95
CA GLY A 53 0.21 3.50 0.25
C GLY A 53 1.66 3.83 -0.11
N CYS A 54 2.39 4.50 0.79
CA CYS A 54 3.84 4.67 0.64
C CYS A 54 4.56 4.21 1.91
N GLY A 55 5.86 3.91 1.83
CA GLY A 55 6.61 3.56 3.04
C GLY A 55 7.92 2.80 2.82
N LYS A 56 8.12 1.75 3.61
CA LYS A 56 9.34 0.91 3.57
C LYS A 56 9.52 0.24 2.21
N SER A 57 8.43 -0.24 1.60
CA SER A 57 8.32 -0.73 0.22
C SER A 57 8.87 0.28 -0.78
N THR A 58 8.36 1.52 -0.76
CA THR A 58 8.82 2.63 -1.61
C THR A 58 10.32 2.84 -1.47
N LYS A 59 10.83 2.99 -0.23
CA LYS A 59 12.26 3.15 0.06
C LYS A 59 13.10 1.98 -0.41
N TRP A 60 12.60 0.75 -0.26
CA TRP A 60 13.30 -0.45 -0.68
C TRP A 60 13.43 -0.51 -2.20
N VAL A 61 12.35 -0.25 -2.95
CA VAL A 61 12.39 -0.25 -4.42
C VAL A 61 13.36 0.80 -4.92
N LEU A 62 13.35 1.98 -4.33
CA LEU A 62 14.31 3.02 -4.66
C LEU A 62 15.74 2.51 -4.40
N ASN A 63 16.05 2.01 -3.21
CA ASN A 63 17.43 1.62 -2.92
C ASN A 63 17.96 0.38 -3.66
N ASN A 64 17.08 -0.45 -4.24
CA ASN A 64 17.46 -1.77 -4.76
C ASN A 64 17.18 -1.97 -6.24
N THR A 65 16.58 -0.99 -6.92
CA THR A 65 16.20 -1.10 -8.34
C THR A 65 16.37 0.23 -9.07
N ALA A 66 16.37 0.17 -10.41
CA ALA A 66 16.30 1.35 -11.28
C ALA A 66 14.87 1.78 -11.61
N ALA A 67 13.85 1.09 -11.07
CA ALA A 67 12.47 1.32 -11.41
C ALA A 67 12.02 2.76 -11.08
N TYR A 68 11.14 3.28 -11.91
CA TYR A 68 10.38 4.49 -11.65
C TYR A 68 9.22 4.16 -10.70
N VAL A 69 9.09 4.91 -9.61
CA VAL A 69 8.10 4.66 -8.56
C VAL A 69 7.00 5.69 -8.62
N ILE A 70 5.75 5.24 -8.65
CA ILE A 70 4.54 6.06 -8.56
C ILE A 70 3.78 5.63 -7.30
N ALA A 71 3.66 6.50 -6.31
CA ALA A 71 3.04 6.17 -5.03
C ALA A 71 2.00 7.22 -4.62
N VAL A 72 0.93 6.76 -3.97
CA VAL A 72 -0.11 7.64 -3.41
C VAL A 72 -0.42 7.26 -1.97
N ASP A 73 -0.53 8.24 -1.10
CA ASP A 73 -0.97 8.04 0.29
C ASP A 73 -1.97 9.13 0.70
N SER A 74 -2.80 8.84 1.69
CA SER A 74 -3.80 9.76 2.22
C SER A 74 -3.29 10.55 3.43
N SER A 75 -2.11 10.21 3.96
CA SER A 75 -1.48 10.93 5.05
C SER A 75 -0.39 11.87 4.55
N ASN A 76 -0.67 13.18 4.50
CA ASN A 76 0.32 14.20 4.11
C ASN A 76 1.64 14.06 4.89
N LYS A 77 1.54 13.90 6.22
CA LYS A 77 2.70 13.72 7.09
C LYS A 77 3.55 12.52 6.67
N TRP A 78 2.92 11.41 6.27
CA TRP A 78 3.63 10.22 5.87
C TRP A 78 4.27 10.36 4.48
N VAL A 79 3.55 10.99 3.54
CA VAL A 79 4.10 11.38 2.24
C VAL A 79 5.36 12.24 2.40
N ASP A 80 5.31 13.25 3.26
CA ASP A 80 6.46 14.13 3.52
C ASP A 80 7.65 13.35 4.07
N VAL A 81 7.42 12.42 5.02
CA VAL A 81 8.47 11.55 5.56
C VAL A 81 9.10 10.71 4.44
N VAL A 82 8.30 9.99 3.66
CA VAL A 82 8.82 9.11 2.60
C VAL A 82 9.54 9.91 1.51
N LYS A 83 9.03 11.08 1.15
CA LYS A 83 9.65 11.97 0.16
C LYS A 83 11.01 12.49 0.65
N ASN A 84 11.08 12.96 1.90
CA ASN A 84 12.33 13.46 2.49
C ASN A 84 13.37 12.35 2.67
N ASP A 85 12.95 11.16 3.12
CA ASP A 85 13.82 9.99 3.26
C ASP A 85 14.47 9.54 1.95
N ASN A 86 13.86 9.90 0.81
CA ASN A 86 14.26 9.47 -0.52
C ASN A 86 14.57 10.64 -1.46
N TRP A 87 14.90 11.81 -0.91
CA TRP A 87 15.10 13.04 -1.69
C TRP A 87 16.12 12.88 -2.83
N SER A 88 17.17 12.07 -2.63
CA SER A 88 18.21 11.77 -3.62
C SER A 88 17.69 11.00 -4.84
N ASN A 89 16.50 10.40 -4.73
CA ASN A 89 15.84 9.62 -5.78
C ASN A 89 14.60 10.32 -6.36
N ASN A 90 14.41 11.63 -6.10
CA ASN A 90 13.24 12.39 -6.57
C ASN A 90 13.06 12.37 -8.10
N ASN A 91 14.13 12.18 -8.88
CA ASN A 91 14.05 12.08 -10.34
C ASN A 91 13.24 10.86 -10.84
N ARG A 92 13.06 9.85 -10.00
CA ARG A 92 12.34 8.61 -10.30
C ARG A 92 11.28 8.24 -9.28
N LEU A 93 10.86 9.21 -8.46
CA LEU A 93 9.78 9.07 -7.49
C LEU A 93 8.71 10.12 -7.77
N SER A 94 7.57 9.69 -8.30
CA SER A 94 6.30 10.43 -8.24
C SER A 94 5.56 9.99 -6.99
N ILE A 95 5.44 10.87 -6.00
CA ILE A 95 4.69 10.58 -4.77
C ILE A 95 3.65 11.68 -4.53
N HIS A 96 2.42 11.27 -4.21
CA HIS A 96 1.29 12.17 -4.05
C HIS A 96 0.53 11.96 -2.75
N HIS A 97 0.08 13.07 -2.19
CA HIS A 97 -0.86 13.09 -1.09
C HIS A 97 -2.27 13.38 -1.63
N SER A 98 -3.14 12.39 -1.56
CA SER A 98 -4.56 12.60 -1.83
C SER A 98 -5.24 13.10 -0.56
N ASN A 99 -5.73 14.33 -0.59
CA ASN A 99 -6.46 14.91 0.54
C ASN A 99 -7.87 14.31 0.61
N LEU A 100 -8.07 13.40 1.56
CA LEU A 100 -9.35 12.72 1.79
C LEU A 100 -10.08 13.26 3.03
N GLY A 101 -9.80 14.52 3.39
CA GLY A 101 -10.22 15.12 4.66
C GLY A 101 -9.30 14.70 5.81
N ASP A 102 -9.76 14.95 7.04
CA ASP A 102 -9.02 14.54 8.23
C ASP A 102 -8.79 13.03 8.24
N VAL A 103 -7.54 12.61 8.44
CA VAL A 103 -7.17 11.20 8.53
C VAL A 103 -6.70 10.84 9.92
N VAL A 104 -7.10 9.66 10.39
CA VAL A 104 -6.59 9.04 11.61
C VAL A 104 -5.52 8.01 11.28
N GLY A 105 -5.16 7.14 12.23
CA GLY A 105 -4.13 6.12 12.05
C GLY A 105 -4.22 5.38 10.71
N TRP A 106 -3.07 5.01 10.15
CA TRP A 106 -2.96 4.35 8.85
C TRP A 106 -3.62 5.10 7.69
N GLY A 107 -3.75 6.43 7.79
CA GLY A 107 -4.32 7.27 6.73
C GLY A 107 -5.82 7.07 6.49
N ARG A 108 -6.55 6.46 7.44
CA ARG A 108 -8.00 6.25 7.28
C ARG A 108 -8.73 7.60 7.38
N PRO A 109 -9.55 8.00 6.39
CA PRO A 109 -10.42 9.17 6.52
C PRO A 109 -11.33 9.05 7.74
N LEU A 110 -11.41 10.12 8.52
CA LEU A 110 -12.24 10.24 9.72
C LEU A 110 -13.73 10.28 9.35
N SER A 111 -14.06 10.86 8.20
CA SER A 111 -15.42 10.98 7.67
C SER A 111 -15.44 10.79 6.16
N TYR A 112 -16.64 10.80 5.58
CA TYR A 112 -16.87 10.75 4.13
C TYR A 112 -17.17 12.13 3.52
N GLN A 113 -16.86 13.22 4.23
CA GLN A 113 -17.10 14.58 3.71
C GLN A 113 -16.31 14.88 2.44
N ALA A 114 -15.16 14.23 2.25
CA ALA A 114 -14.32 14.34 1.06
C ALA A 114 -14.50 13.16 0.08
N ILE A 115 -15.67 12.50 0.07
CA ILE A 115 -15.92 11.33 -0.81
C ILE A 115 -15.71 11.66 -2.29
N ASP A 116 -16.05 12.89 -2.70
CA ASP A 116 -15.85 13.36 -4.07
C ASP A 116 -14.38 13.45 -4.46
N HIS A 117 -13.45 13.34 -3.51
CA HIS A 117 -12.00 13.32 -3.76
C HIS A 117 -11.41 11.91 -3.74
N PHE A 118 -12.18 10.86 -3.44
CA PHE A 118 -11.62 9.51 -3.30
C PHE A 118 -11.04 8.99 -4.62
N TYR A 119 -11.56 9.45 -5.76
CA TYR A 119 -10.99 9.12 -7.07
C TYR A 119 -9.53 9.58 -7.20
N ASP A 120 -9.14 10.65 -6.51
CA ASP A 120 -7.77 11.16 -6.58
C ASP A 120 -6.82 10.11 -6.04
N TYR A 121 -7.18 9.45 -4.94
CA TYR A 121 -6.39 8.34 -4.38
C TYR A 121 -6.38 7.12 -5.31
N THR A 122 -7.54 6.69 -5.81
CA THR A 122 -7.64 5.44 -6.58
C THR A 122 -7.04 5.55 -7.97
N ASP A 123 -7.11 6.73 -8.58
CA ASP A 123 -6.75 6.91 -9.99
C ASP A 123 -5.36 7.50 -10.16
N TYR A 124 -4.76 8.12 -9.12
CA TYR A 124 -3.49 8.84 -9.23
C TYR A 124 -2.43 8.04 -9.99
N ILE A 125 -2.19 6.78 -9.59
CA ILE A 125 -1.11 5.97 -10.16
C ILE A 125 -1.30 5.67 -11.66
N TRP A 126 -2.52 5.81 -12.18
CA TRP A 126 -2.90 5.55 -13.57
C TRP A 126 -2.91 6.83 -14.43
N ARG A 127 -2.82 8.02 -13.82
CA ARG A 127 -2.84 9.33 -14.51
C ARG A 127 -1.44 9.79 -14.94
N HIS A 128 -0.52 8.86 -15.13
CA HIS A 128 0.85 9.12 -15.55
C HIS A 128 1.09 8.68 -16.99
N LYS A 129 2.08 9.30 -17.65
CA LYS A 129 2.52 8.88 -18.99
C LYS A 129 3.09 7.45 -19.01
N LYS A 130 3.61 6.99 -17.87
CA LYS A 130 4.15 5.64 -17.66
C LYS A 130 3.15 4.86 -16.84
N SER A 131 2.72 3.69 -17.35
CA SER A 131 1.81 2.80 -16.63
C SER A 131 2.60 1.79 -15.78
N PRO A 132 2.23 1.55 -14.51
CA PRO A 132 2.82 0.52 -13.69
C PRO A 132 2.71 -0.89 -14.30
N LYS A 133 3.79 -1.67 -14.20
CA LYS A 133 3.81 -3.11 -14.56
C LYS A 133 3.75 -4.04 -13.35
N LEU A 134 4.01 -3.49 -12.17
CA LEU A 134 3.72 -4.10 -10.88
C LEU A 134 3.03 -3.07 -9.99
N VAL A 135 1.92 -3.45 -9.37
CA VAL A 135 1.19 -2.62 -8.40
C VAL A 135 1.16 -3.30 -7.05
N LEU A 136 1.56 -2.60 -5.99
CA LEU A 136 1.33 -3.02 -4.60
C LEU A 136 0.13 -2.27 -4.02
N ILE A 137 -0.82 -3.02 -3.47
CA ILE A 137 -1.97 -2.49 -2.75
C ILE A 137 -1.76 -2.72 -1.25
N ASP A 138 -1.16 -1.72 -0.59
CA ASP A 138 -0.92 -1.70 0.86
C ASP A 138 -1.57 -0.48 1.56
N GLY A 139 -2.38 0.27 0.83
CA GLY A 139 -2.93 1.53 1.26
C GLY A 139 -4.34 1.45 1.84
N ARG A 140 -5.13 2.49 1.54
CA ARG A 140 -6.58 2.56 1.83
C ARG A 140 -7.39 2.07 0.63
N PHE A 141 -8.67 1.82 0.85
CA PHE A 141 -9.63 1.37 -0.17
C PHE A 141 -9.15 0.17 -1.00
N ARG A 142 -8.52 -0.82 -0.38
CA ARG A 142 -7.78 -1.89 -1.10
C ARG A 142 -8.62 -2.60 -2.17
N VAL A 143 -9.89 -2.90 -1.89
CA VAL A 143 -10.83 -3.47 -2.88
C VAL A 143 -11.03 -2.53 -4.07
N CYS A 144 -11.28 -1.24 -3.81
CA CYS A 144 -11.46 -0.26 -4.89
C CYS A 144 -10.17 -0.10 -5.70
N CYS A 145 -9.02 0.00 -5.04
CA CYS A 145 -7.72 0.07 -5.71
C CYS A 145 -7.46 -1.15 -6.60
N PHE A 146 -7.86 -2.35 -6.16
CA PHE A 146 -7.76 -3.57 -6.96
C PHE A 146 -8.64 -3.50 -8.20
N LEU A 147 -9.91 -3.14 -8.05
CA LEU A 147 -10.84 -3.01 -9.18
C LEU A 147 -10.42 -1.90 -10.16
N THR A 148 -9.91 -0.79 -9.64
CA THR A 148 -9.33 0.29 -10.43
C THR A 148 -8.08 -0.18 -11.18
N SER A 149 -7.26 -1.03 -10.55
CA SER A 149 -6.13 -1.66 -11.22
C SER A 149 -6.60 -2.58 -12.35
N LEU A 150 -7.60 -3.43 -12.15
CA LEU A 150 -8.17 -4.25 -13.22
C LEU A 150 -8.72 -3.42 -14.38
N LYS A 151 -9.26 -2.22 -14.08
CA LYS A 151 -9.84 -1.33 -15.09
C LYS A 151 -8.79 -0.65 -15.97
N PHE A 152 -7.65 -0.25 -15.40
CA PHE A 152 -6.68 0.63 -16.09
C PHE A 152 -5.34 -0.03 -16.39
N ALA A 153 -5.02 -1.16 -15.75
CA ALA A 153 -3.77 -1.86 -15.98
C ALA A 153 -3.71 -2.43 -17.40
N GLU A 154 -2.51 -2.40 -17.97
CA GLU A 154 -2.24 -3.12 -19.21
C GLU A 154 -2.17 -4.63 -18.94
N GLU A 155 -2.46 -5.42 -19.98
CA GLU A 155 -2.33 -6.88 -19.90
C GLU A 155 -0.93 -7.29 -19.42
N GLY A 156 -0.87 -8.26 -18.50
CA GLY A 156 0.37 -8.73 -17.91
C GLY A 156 0.88 -7.92 -16.71
N THR A 157 0.25 -6.79 -16.36
CA THR A 157 0.56 -6.09 -15.10
C THR A 157 0.22 -6.97 -13.90
N LYS A 158 1.18 -7.08 -12.97
CA LYS A 158 1.01 -7.87 -11.75
C LYS A 158 0.47 -7.01 -10.62
N ILE A 159 -0.46 -7.54 -9.84
CA ILE A 159 -1.04 -6.87 -8.68
C ILE A 159 -0.69 -7.70 -7.43
N ILE A 160 -0.06 -7.08 -6.44
CA ILE A 160 0.20 -7.66 -5.13
C ILE A 160 -0.75 -7.02 -4.14
N PHE A 161 -1.58 -7.83 -3.49
CA PHE A 161 -2.58 -7.40 -2.52
C PHE A 161 -2.12 -7.77 -1.10
N ASP A 162 -1.74 -6.78 -0.30
CA ASP A 162 -1.27 -7.02 1.07
C ASP A 162 -2.42 -7.31 2.07
N ASP A 163 -2.14 -8.03 3.16
CA ASP A 163 -3.09 -8.41 4.22
C ASP A 163 -4.36 -9.16 3.73
N TYR A 164 -4.30 -9.81 2.56
CA TYR A 164 -5.46 -10.41 1.89
C TYR A 164 -6.17 -11.50 2.70
N THR A 165 -5.44 -12.54 3.10
CA THR A 165 -5.99 -13.84 3.56
C THR A 165 -6.92 -13.77 4.78
N ASN A 166 -6.64 -12.86 5.73
CA ASN A 166 -7.36 -12.82 7.01
C ASN A 166 -8.47 -11.75 7.03
N ARG A 167 -8.89 -11.25 5.87
CA ARG A 167 -9.86 -10.16 5.73
C ARG A 167 -10.93 -10.53 4.71
N PRO A 168 -12.00 -11.24 5.12
CA PRO A 168 -12.99 -11.79 4.19
C PRO A 168 -13.67 -10.78 3.27
N HIS A 169 -13.80 -9.52 3.72
CA HIS A 169 -14.35 -8.44 2.88
C HIS A 169 -13.47 -8.11 1.66
N TYR A 170 -12.18 -8.48 1.66
CA TYR A 170 -11.32 -8.35 0.50
C TYR A 170 -11.59 -9.43 -0.55
N HIS A 171 -12.11 -10.60 -0.17
CA HIS A 171 -12.41 -11.69 -1.12
C HIS A 171 -13.51 -11.35 -2.12
N PHE A 172 -14.18 -10.20 -1.94
CA PHE A 172 -15.05 -9.63 -2.96
C PHE A 172 -14.36 -9.52 -4.34
N VAL A 173 -13.04 -9.30 -4.36
CA VAL A 173 -12.30 -9.15 -5.62
C VAL A 173 -12.20 -10.44 -6.44
N GLU A 174 -12.38 -11.62 -5.82
CA GLU A 174 -12.34 -12.93 -6.51
C GLU A 174 -13.47 -13.08 -7.53
N LYS A 175 -14.53 -12.27 -7.44
CA LYS A 175 -15.59 -12.23 -8.46
C LYS A 175 -15.12 -11.67 -9.80
N TYR A 176 -13.94 -11.06 -9.82
CA TYR A 176 -13.39 -10.30 -10.96
C TYR A 176 -11.97 -10.75 -11.32
N ALA A 177 -11.42 -11.73 -10.62
CA ALA A 177 -10.07 -12.25 -10.84
C ALA A 177 -10.12 -13.77 -10.66
N ASP A 178 -9.90 -14.49 -11.76
CA ASP A 178 -9.88 -15.96 -11.84
C ASP A 178 -8.49 -16.54 -11.54
#